data_AF-A0A1B6HSX5-F1
#
_entry.id   AF-A0A1B6HSX5-F1
#
_cell.length_a   1.000
_cell.length_b   1.000
_cell.length_c   1.000
_cell.angle_alpha   90.00
_cell.angle_beta   90.00
_cell.angle_gamma   90.00
#
_symmetry.space_group_name_H-M   'P 1'
#
loop_
_entity.id
_entity.type
_entity.pdbx_description
1 polymer ?
#
loop_
_entity_poly.entity_id
_entity_poly.type
_entity_poly.pdbx_seq_one_letter_code
_entity_poly.pdbx_strand_id
1 'polypeptide(L)'
;FELVLERKGIRWINDSKATNVGSTKAALNELTVDGTLHLLLGGDGKLADFSSLQPFVQGNNIHLYCFGKDSKKLAALNQHSATITQTLSQAMHIINNQVK
;
A
#
# COMPACT_ATOMS: atom_id res chain seq x y z
N PHE A 1 -3.03 5.80 11.37
CA PHE A 1 -4.24 5.14 10.86
C PHE A 1 -5.42 6.08 11.09
N GLU A 2 -5.76 6.88 10.07
CA GLU A 2 -6.80 7.93 10.16
C GLU A 2 -7.72 7.82 8.94
N LEU A 3 -9.03 7.62 9.16
CA LEU A 3 -10.02 7.62 8.06
C LEU A 3 -10.21 9.06 7.56
N VAL A 4 -9.76 9.35 6.35
CA VAL A 4 -9.83 10.69 5.76
C VAL A 4 -11.04 10.89 4.86
N LEU A 5 -11.55 9.81 4.27
CA LEU A 5 -12.72 9.84 3.41
C LEU A 5 -13.39 8.46 3.38
N GLU A 6 -14.70 8.45 3.50
CA GLU A 6 -15.51 7.29 3.16
C GLU A 6 -16.57 7.70 2.15
N ARG A 7 -16.57 7.06 0.98
CA ARG A 7 -17.54 7.37 -0.07
C ARG A 7 -17.77 6.15 -0.95
N LYS A 8 -19.05 5.87 -1.25
CA LYS A 8 -19.47 4.74 -2.09
C LYS A 8 -18.90 3.39 -1.62
N GLY A 9 -18.83 3.18 -0.30
CA GLY A 9 -18.26 1.95 0.28
C GLY A 9 -16.74 1.83 0.20
N ILE A 10 -16.03 2.87 -0.27
CA ILE A 10 -14.57 2.91 -0.31
C ILE A 10 -14.08 3.77 0.86
N ARG A 11 -13.21 3.18 1.68
CA ARG A 11 -12.53 3.84 2.80
C ARG A 11 -11.11 4.24 2.39
N TRP A 12 -10.79 5.52 2.51
CA TRP A 12 -9.44 6.05 2.32
C TRP A 12 -8.84 6.33 3.69
N ILE A 13 -7.74 5.63 3.99
CA ILE A 13 -7.08 5.70 5.29
C ILE A 13 -5.70 6.30 5.09
N ASN A 14 -5.43 7.41 5.77
CA ASN A 14 -4.11 8.02 5.81
C ASN A 14 -3.32 7.40 6.98
N ASP A 15 -2.19 6.77 6.64
CA ASP A 15 -1.21 6.30 7.62
C ASP A 15 0.20 6.80 7.32
N SER A 16 0.31 8.05 6.84
CA SER A 16 1.58 8.72 6.52
C SER A 16 2.61 8.78 7.64
N LYS A 17 2.23 8.48 8.89
CA LYS A 17 3.17 8.34 10.03
C LYS A 17 3.85 6.97 10.10
N ALA A 18 3.37 5.97 9.37
CA ALA A 18 4.03 4.67 9.23
C ALA A 18 5.25 4.78 8.32
N THR A 19 6.31 5.34 8.88
CA THR A 19 7.60 5.58 8.20
C THR A 19 8.55 4.38 8.29
N ASN A 20 8.15 3.31 8.96
CA ASN A 20 8.94 2.09 9.12
C ASN A 20 8.06 0.84 8.93
N VAL A 21 8.73 -0.27 8.63
CA VAL A 21 8.11 -1.58 8.38
C VAL A 21 7.23 -2.05 9.54
N GLY A 22 7.63 -1.77 10.80
CA GLY A 22 6.88 -2.18 11.99
C GLY A 22 5.52 -1.49 12.10
N SER A 23 5.48 -0.18 11.81
CA SER A 23 4.22 0.58 11.80
C SER A 23 3.27 0.08 10.72
N THR A 24 3.78 -0.21 9.52
CA THR A 24 2.97 -0.80 8.43
C THR A 24 2.41 -2.16 8.83
N LYS A 25 3.19 -3.01 9.49
CA LYS A 25 2.69 -4.31 9.98
C LYS A 25 1.56 -4.17 10.99
N ALA A 26 1.70 -3.25 11.95
CA ALA A 26 0.66 -3.01 12.95
C ALA A 26 -0.65 -2.59 12.27
N ALA A 27 -0.57 -1.66 11.32
CA ALA A 27 -1.72 -1.22 10.53
C ALA A 27 -2.37 -2.37 9.73
N LEU A 28 -1.57 -3.23 9.10
CA LEU A 28 -2.09 -4.37 8.33
C LEU A 28 -2.71 -5.46 9.20
N ASN A 29 -2.18 -5.69 10.41
CA ASN A 29 -2.73 -6.66 11.36
C ASN A 29 -4.12 -6.27 11.88
N GLU A 30 -4.34 -4.97 12.08
CA GLU A 30 -5.63 -4.45 12.58
C GLU A 30 -6.66 -4.23 11.46
N LEU A 31 -6.26 -4.38 10.20
CA LEU A 31 -7.10 -4.07 9.05
C LEU A 31 -7.93 -5.29 8.60
N THR A 32 -9.26 -5.14 8.65
CA THR A 32 -10.19 -6.07 7.99
C THR A 32 -10.76 -5.41 6.72
N VAL A 33 -10.66 -6.12 5.60
CA VAL A 33 -11.09 -5.64 4.27
C VAL A 33 -11.98 -6.69 3.61
N ASP A 34 -13.25 -6.33 3.34
CA ASP A 34 -14.22 -7.21 2.68
C ASP A 34 -14.01 -7.31 1.15
N GLY A 35 -13.20 -6.42 0.58
CA GLY A 35 -12.88 -6.35 -0.85
C GLY A 35 -11.38 -6.25 -1.12
N THR A 36 -11.00 -5.43 -2.10
CA THR A 36 -9.58 -5.25 -2.47
C THR A 36 -8.91 -4.17 -1.61
N LEU A 37 -7.79 -4.53 -1.00
CA LEU A 37 -6.87 -3.59 -0.36
C LEU A 37 -5.95 -2.96 -1.40
N HIS A 38 -6.15 -1.67 -1.68
CA HIS A 38 -5.23 -0.86 -2.47
C HIS A 38 -4.18 -0.23 -1.55
N LEU A 39 -3.00 -0.84 -1.46
CA LEU A 39 -1.96 -0.43 -0.52
C LEU A 39 -0.90 0.42 -1.23
N LEU A 40 -0.75 1.68 -0.81
CA LEU A 40 0.27 2.59 -1.34
C LEU A 40 1.54 2.51 -0.47
N LEU A 41 2.65 2.08 -1.07
CA LEU A 41 3.95 1.95 -0.38
C LEU A 41 5.01 2.73 -1.15
N GLY A 42 5.86 3.48 -0.46
CA GLY A 42 6.91 4.19 -1.16
C GLY A 42 7.76 5.09 -0.27
N GLY A 43 8.81 5.64 -0.88
CA GLY A 43 9.76 6.55 -0.22
C GLY A 43 11.21 6.07 -0.26
N ASP A 44 12.01 6.60 0.66
CA ASP A 44 13.38 6.14 0.95
C ASP A 44 13.35 5.28 2.20
N GLY A 45 13.43 3.96 2.00
CA GLY A 45 13.39 2.96 3.06
C GLY A 45 14.67 2.88 3.88
N LYS A 46 15.71 3.68 3.58
CA LYS A 46 16.97 3.72 4.33
C LYS A 46 17.57 2.32 4.57
N LEU A 47 17.58 1.48 3.54
CA LEU A 47 18.06 0.08 3.60
C LEU A 47 17.22 -0.87 4.47
N ALA A 48 15.98 -0.51 4.80
CA ALA A 48 15.06 -1.40 5.50
C ALA A 48 14.84 -2.71 4.72
N ASP A 49 14.76 -3.82 5.46
CA ASP A 49 14.33 -5.09 4.92
C ASP A 49 12.79 -5.19 4.92
N PHE A 50 12.21 -5.19 3.73
CA PHE A 50 10.78 -5.30 3.51
C PHE A 50 10.28 -6.75 3.45
N SER A 51 11.18 -7.75 3.46
CA SER A 51 10.83 -9.18 3.37
C SER A 51 9.73 -9.57 4.36
N SER A 52 9.79 -8.99 5.55
CA SER A 52 8.86 -9.28 6.63
C SER A 52 7.43 -8.75 6.41
N LEU A 53 7.19 -7.94 5.37
CA LEU A 53 5.86 -7.55 4.91
C LEU A 53 5.22 -8.56 3.96
N GLN A 54 6.00 -9.46 3.33
CA GLN A 54 5.49 -10.41 2.33
C GLN A 54 4.23 -11.16 2.77
N PRO A 55 4.14 -11.72 3.99
CA PRO A 55 2.96 -12.48 4.40
C PRO A 55 1.67 -11.66 4.37
N PHE A 56 1.77 -10.34 4.55
CA PHE A 56 0.62 -9.43 4.61
C PHE A 56 0.21 -8.89 3.24
N VAL A 57 1.09 -8.99 2.23
CA VAL A 57 0.87 -8.33 0.94
C VAL A 57 0.75 -9.29 -0.23
N GLN A 58 0.92 -10.60 -0.01
CA GLN A 58 0.79 -11.64 -1.04
C GLN A 58 -0.65 -12.13 -1.29
N GLY A 59 -1.64 -11.63 -0.55
CA GLY A 59 -3.03 -12.04 -0.70
C GLY A 59 -3.64 -11.65 -2.06
N ASN A 60 -4.58 -12.46 -2.56
CA ASN A 60 -5.24 -12.25 -3.86
C ASN A 60 -6.08 -10.97 -3.94
N ASN A 61 -6.53 -10.46 -2.80
CA ASN A 61 -7.34 -9.25 -2.71
C ASN A 61 -6.49 -8.02 -2.35
N ILE A 62 -5.20 -8.03 -2.66
CA ILE A 62 -4.29 -6.93 -2.35
C ILE A 62 -3.63 -6.47 -3.64
N HIS A 63 -3.60 -5.15 -3.86
CA HIS A 63 -2.87 -4.52 -4.94
C HIS A 63 -1.89 -3.49 -4.38
N LEU A 64 -0.61 -3.66 -4.68
CA LEU A 64 0.44 -2.76 -4.23
C LEU A 64 0.65 -1.63 -5.24
N TYR A 65 0.65 -0.39 -4.78
CA TYR A 65 1.06 0.77 -5.57
C TYR A 65 2.35 1.32 -5.01
N CYS A 66 3.45 1.04 -5.70
CA CYS A 66 4.81 1.26 -5.22
C CYS A 66 5.42 2.51 -5.86
N PHE A 67 5.91 3.46 -5.06
CA PHE A 67 6.51 4.71 -5.58
C PHE A 67 7.81 5.11 -4.88
N GLY A 68 8.56 6.03 -5.51
CA GLY A 68 9.83 6.51 -4.98
C GLY A 68 11.01 5.53 -5.15
N LYS A 69 12.07 5.73 -4.36
CA LYS A 69 13.40 5.12 -4.53
C LYS A 69 13.39 3.60 -4.38
N ASP A 70 12.67 3.07 -3.40
CA ASP A 70 12.59 1.63 -3.13
C ASP A 70 11.36 0.95 -3.77
N SER A 71 10.67 1.63 -4.68
CA SER A 71 9.47 1.12 -5.36
C SER A 71 9.63 -0.28 -5.96
N LYS A 72 10.77 -0.56 -6.61
CA LYS A 72 11.06 -1.88 -7.20
C LYS A 72 11.16 -2.99 -6.14
N LYS A 73 11.76 -2.69 -4.98
CA LYS A 73 11.88 -3.66 -3.88
C LYS A 73 10.53 -3.94 -3.24
N LEU A 74 9.71 -2.90 -3.09
CA LEU A 74 8.34 -3.02 -2.56
C LEU A 74 7.44 -3.80 -3.53
N ALA A 75 7.53 -3.54 -4.84
CA ALA A 75 6.77 -4.26 -5.84
C ALA A 75 7.14 -5.75 -5.91
N ALA A 76 8.41 -6.08 -5.66
CA ALA A 76 8.87 -7.46 -5.62
C ALA A 76 8.24 -8.29 -4.48
N LEU A 77 7.60 -7.67 -3.49
CA LEU A 77 6.89 -8.37 -2.41
C LEU A 77 5.63 -9.07 -2.90
N ASN A 78 4.99 -8.56 -3.96
CA ASN A 78 3.86 -9.18 -4.62
C ASN A 78 4.02 -9.06 -6.15
N GLN A 79 4.57 -10.10 -6.77
CA GLN A 79 4.85 -10.12 -8.21
C GLN A 79 3.59 -10.20 -9.08
N HIS A 80 2.45 -10.58 -8.50
CA HIS A 80 1.20 -10.78 -9.24
C HIS A 80 0.34 -9.52 -9.28
N SER A 81 0.39 -8.71 -8.21
CA SER A 81 -0.53 -7.59 -8.01
C SER A 81 0.21 -6.37 -7.47
N ALA A 82 1.09 -5.81 -8.30
CA ALA A 82 1.84 -4.60 -8.01
C ALA A 82 1.94 -3.66 -9.23
N THR A 83 1.88 -2.35 -8.97
CA THR A 83 2.06 -1.29 -9.95
C THR A 83 3.08 -0.29 -9.43
N ILE A 84 4.12 -0.04 -10.22
CA ILE A 84 5.14 0.96 -9.89
C ILE A 84 4.73 2.30 -10.51
N THR A 85 4.74 3.37 -9.71
CA THR A 85 4.52 4.75 -10.17
C THR A 85 5.68 5.64 -9.76
N GLN A 86 5.80 6.83 -10.37
CA GLN A 86 6.84 7.79 -9.97
C GLN A 86 6.47 8.49 -8.67
N THR A 87 5.18 8.83 -8.49
CA THR A 87 4.69 9.60 -7.35
C THR A 87 3.45 8.99 -6.71
N LEU A 88 3.22 9.35 -5.45
CA LEU A 88 1.98 9.03 -4.73
C LEU A 88 0.74 9.54 -5.49
N SER A 89 0.81 10.75 -6.04
CA SER A 89 -0.30 11.35 -6.78
C SER A 89 -0.70 10.54 -8.02
N GLN A 90 0.27 9.95 -8.74
CA GLN A 90 -0.02 9.07 -9.87
C GLN A 90 -0.73 7.79 -9.41
N ALA A 91 -0.26 7.18 -8.32
CA ALA A 91 -0.90 5.99 -7.75
C ALA A 91 -2.35 6.27 -7.35
N MET A 92 -2.60 7.39 -6.66
CA MET A 92 -3.96 7.80 -6.28
C MET A 92 -4.86 8.02 -7.50
N HIS A 93 -4.35 8.63 -8.57
CA HIS A 93 -5.12 8.83 -9.80
C HIS A 93 -5.51 7.51 -10.47
N ILE A 94 -4.59 6.52 -10.51
CA ILE A 94 -4.87 5.19 -11.04
C ILE A 94 -5.97 4.50 -10.22
N ILE A 95 -5.84 4.49 -8.88
CA ILE A 95 -6.82 3.87 -7.99
C ILE A 95 -8.20 4.51 -8.22
N ASN A 96 -8.28 5.84 -8.24
CA ASN A 96 -9.53 6.56 -8.42
C ASN A 96 -10.24 6.25 -9.74
N ASN A 97 -9.51 5.87 -10.79
CA ASN A 97 -10.12 5.46 -12.07
C ASN A 97 -10.57 3.99 -12.07
N GLN A 98 -10.05 3.16 -11.16
CA GLN A 98 -10.38 1.75 -11.03
C GLN A 98 -11.54 1.50 -10.06
N VAL A 99 -11.61 2.26 -8.97
CA VAL A 99 -12.66 2.15 -7.96
C VAL A 99 -13.84 3.06 -8.34
N LYS A 100 -15.07 2.54 -8.38
CA LYS A 100 -16.26 3.26 -8.89
C LYS A 100 -17.34 3.47 -7.85
#